data_AF-A0A4R6T5X8-F1
#
_entry.id   AF-A0A4R6T5X8-F1
#
_cell.length_a   1.000
_cell.length_b   1.000
_cell.length_c   1.000
_cell.angle_alpha   90.00
_cell.angle_beta   90.00
_cell.angle_gamma   90.00
#
_symmetry.space_group_name_H-M   'P 1'
#
loop_
_entity.id
_entity.type
_entity.pdbx_description
1 polymer ?
#
loop_
_entity_poly.entity_id
_entity_poly.type
_entity_poly.pdbx_seq_one_letter_code
_entity_poly.pdbx_strand_id
1 'polypeptide(L)' 'MSKRKVYFHFFILVSALIVGGLSFWYSGFWMEGRNKVPNFTLIAMVLLVISQIGYLKAELRKGKSKF' A
#
# COMPACT_ATOMS: atom_id res chain seq x y z
N MET A 1 -7.21 13.30 14.60
CA MET A 1 -7.68 12.02 14.03
C MET A 1 -8.25 11.15 15.13
N SER A 2 -9.33 10.40 14.91
CA SER A 2 -9.78 9.43 15.93
C SER A 2 -8.73 8.34 16.09
N LYS A 3 -8.57 7.78 17.30
CA LYS A 3 -7.60 6.71 17.59
C LYS A 3 -7.67 5.59 16.54
N ARG A 4 -8.89 5.22 16.13
CA ARG A 4 -9.16 4.22 15.08
C ARG A 4 -8.54 4.55 13.71
N LYS A 5 -8.55 5.84 13.31
CA LYS A 5 -7.92 6.29 12.05
C LYS A 5 -6.39 6.28 12.13
N VAL A 6 -5.82 6.60 13.29
CA VAL A 6 -4.37 6.57 13.51
C VAL A 6 -3.85 5.14 13.42
N TYR A 7 -4.50 4.18 14.08
CA TYR A 7 -4.13 2.76 13.99
C TYR A 7 -4.26 2.22 12.56
N PHE A 8 -5.30 2.63 11.83
CA PHE A 8 -5.49 2.22 10.44
C PHE A 8 -4.37 2.74 9.52
N HIS A 9 -3.97 4.01 9.66
CA HIS A 9 -2.84 4.54 8.88
C HIS A 9 -1.51 3.92 9.28
N PHE A 10 -1.30 3.70 10.58
CA PHE A 10 -0.10 3.02 11.06
C PHE A 10 0.00 1.60 10.50
N PHE A 11 -1.11 0.86 10.46
CA PHE A 11 -1.18 -0.46 9.84
C PHE A 11 -0.81 -0.43 8.36
N ILE A 12 -1.38 0.51 7.58
CA ILE A 12 -1.04 0.68 6.16
C ILE A 12 0.44 1.00 5.97
N LEU A 13 1.00 1.87 6.81
CA LEU A 13 2.40 2.27 6.72
C LEU A 13 3.35 1.10 7.03
N VAL A 14 3.02 0.30 8.04
CA VAL A 14 3.75 -0.93 8.37
C VAL A 14 3.65 -1.97 7.24
N SER A 15 2.46 -2.18 6.68
CA SER A 15 2.28 -3.08 5.52
C SER A 15 3.07 -2.60 4.31
N ALA A 16 3.10 -1.29 4.04
CA ALA A 16 3.88 -0.72 2.94
C ALA A 16 5.39 -0.88 3.17
N LEU A 17 5.89 -0.73 4.40
CA LEU A 17 7.28 -0.99 4.75
C LEU A 17 7.66 -2.46 4.59
N ILE A 18 6.80 -3.38 5.02
CA ILE A 18 7.02 -4.83 4.86
C ILE A 18 7.05 -5.21 3.39
N VAL A 19 6.07 -4.76 2.60
CA VAL A 19 6.00 -5.04 1.16
C VAL A 19 7.17 -4.39 0.42
N GLY A 20 7.51 -3.15 0.75
CA GLY A 20 8.65 -2.43 0.17
C GLY A 20 9.99 -3.10 0.50
N GLY A 21 10.21 -3.49 1.76
CA GLY A 21 11.41 -4.20 2.20
C GLY A 21 11.54 -5.58 1.56
N LEU A 22 10.45 -6.35 1.48
CA LEU A 22 10.40 -7.61 0.73
C LEU A 22 10.69 -7.39 -0.76
N SER A 23 10.15 -6.33 -1.35
CA SER A 23 10.39 -5.97 -2.75
C SER A 23 11.85 -5.62 -3.00
N PHE A 24 12.50 -4.90 -2.08
CA PHE A 24 13.93 -4.60 -2.13
C PHE A 24 14.79 -5.86 -2.01
N TRP A 25 14.48 -6.70 -1.03
CA TRP A 25 15.13 -8.00 -0.83
C TRP A 25 15.00 -8.91 -2.07
N TYR A 26 13.82 -8.93 -2.71
CA TYR A 26 13.56 -9.72 -3.90
C TYR A 26 14.06 -9.11 -5.22
N SER A 27 14.26 -7.79 -5.29
CA SER A 27 14.72 -7.10 -6.51
C SER A 27 16.19 -7.40 -6.87
N GLY A 28 16.90 -8.17 -6.06
CA GLY A 28 18.27 -8.58 -6.35
C GLY A 28 19.32 -7.53 -5.97
N PHE A 29 19.05 -6.65 -4.99
CA PHE A 29 20.12 -5.86 -4.35
C PHE A 29 21.19 -6.77 -3.73
N TRP A 30 20.79 -8.00 -3.36
CA TRP A 30 21.66 -9.13 -3.03
C TRP A 30 21.46 -10.25 -4.08
N MET A 31 22.31 -10.19 -5.12
CA MET A 31 22.81 -11.33 -5.92
C MET A 31 21.84 -12.14 -6.80
N GLU A 32 22.08 -12.00 -8.11
CA GLU A 32 22.33 -13.08 -9.07
C GLU A 32 21.40 -14.29 -9.11
N GLY A 33 20.53 -14.34 -10.14
CA GLY A 33 20.05 -15.62 -10.69
C GLY A 33 18.55 -15.74 -10.99
N ARG A 34 18.19 -15.49 -12.26
CA ARG A 34 17.10 -16.11 -13.05
C ARG A 34 15.62 -15.95 -12.63
N ASN A 35 14.91 -15.15 -13.43
CA ASN A 35 13.66 -15.47 -14.15
C ASN A 35 12.48 -16.16 -13.42
N LYS A 36 12.27 -15.94 -12.12
CA LYS A 36 11.00 -16.31 -11.44
C LYS A 36 10.59 -15.33 -10.36
N VAL A 37 10.70 -14.03 -10.63
CA VAL A 37 10.44 -13.00 -9.60
C VAL A 37 9.18 -12.21 -9.93
N PRO A 38 8.20 -12.10 -9.01
CA PRO A 38 7.03 -11.24 -9.19
C PRO A 38 7.44 -9.78 -9.43
N ASN A 39 6.74 -9.07 -10.31
CA ASN A 39 7.00 -7.65 -10.55
C ASN A 39 6.48 -6.82 -9.37
N PHE A 40 7.34 -6.59 -8.39
CA PHE A 40 6.99 -5.86 -7.17
C PHE A 40 6.65 -4.38 -7.39
N THR A 41 7.22 -3.75 -8.43
CA THR A 41 6.83 -2.40 -8.84
C THR A 41 5.37 -2.37 -9.27
N LEU A 42 4.92 -3.37 -10.03
CA LEU A 42 3.51 -3.52 -10.41
C LEU A 42 2.63 -3.73 -9.17
N ILE A 43 3.07 -4.55 -8.21
CA ILE A 43 2.34 -4.78 -6.95
C ILE A 43 2.22 -3.48 -6.15
N ALA A 44 3.29 -2.70 -6.03
CA ALA A 44 3.29 -1.41 -5.34
C ALA A 44 2.35 -0.40 -6.03
N MET A 45 2.37 -0.34 -7.37
CA MET A 45 1.44 0.50 -8.14
C MET A 45 -0.03 0.11 -7.89
N VAL A 46 -0.34 -1.19 -7.84
CA VAL A 46 -1.70 -1.67 -7.54
C VAL A 46 -2.13 -1.26 -6.13
N LEU A 47 -1.26 -1.40 -5.13
CA LEU A 47 -1.55 -0.98 -3.76
C LEU A 47 -1.78 0.53 -3.64
N LEU A 48 -1.01 1.34 -4.37
CA LEU A 48 -1.21 2.80 -4.42
C LEU A 48 -2.58 3.16 -5.03
N VAL A 49 -2.97 2.53 -6.13
CA VAL A 49 -4.28 2.74 -6.76
C VAL A 49 -5.41 2.36 -5.81
N ILE A 50 -5.32 1.23 -5.11
CA ILE A 50 -6.32 0.80 -4.12
C ILE A 50 -6.43 1.82 -2.97
N SER A 51 -5.30 2.34 -2.49
CA SER A 51 -5.27 3.36 -1.43
C SER A 51 -5.98 4.65 -1.86
N GLN A 52 -5.71 5.12 -3.08
CA GLN A 52 -6.36 6.32 -3.64
C GLN A 52 -7.86 6.13 -3.82
N ILE A 53 -8.31 4.98 -4.34
CA ILE A 53 -9.73 4.66 -4.47
C ILE A 53 -10.43 4.60 -3.10
N GLY A 54 -9.77 4.01 -2.11
CA GLY A 54 -10.28 3.94 -0.74
C GLY A 54 -10.46 5.32 -0.11
N TYR A 55 -9.49 6.20 -0.28
CA TYR A 55 -9.58 7.60 0.15
C TYR A 55 -10.73 8.34 -0.54
N LEU A 56 -10.84 8.22 -1.86
CA LEU A 56 -11.89 8.87 -2.64
C LEU A 56 -13.30 8.42 -2.21
N LYS A 57 -13.50 7.11 -2.03
CA LYS A 57 -14.77 6.56 -1.53
C LYS A 57 -15.11 7.02 -0.11
N ALA A 58 -14.11 7.12 0.77
CA ALA A 58 -14.32 7.59 2.13
C ALA A 58 -14.76 9.07 2.14
N GLU A 59 -14.20 9.90 1.27
CA GLU A 59 -14.55 11.32 1.18
C GLU A 59 -15.92 11.52 0.51
N LEU A 60 -16.26 10.75 -0.53
CA LEU A 60 -17.60 10.74 -1.13
C LEU A 60 -18.69 10.33 -0.11
N ARG A 61 -18.41 9.33 0.73
CA ARG A 61 -19.34 8.86 1.78
C ARG A 61 -19.52 9.89 2.89
N LYS A 62 -18.47 10.65 3.22
CA LYS A 62 -18.55 11.83 4.11
C LYS A 62 -19.42 12.93 3.50
N GLY A 63 -19.30 13.18 2.19
CA GLY A 63 -20.13 14.15 1.47
C GLY A 63 -21.62 13.79 1.48
N LYS A 64 -21.96 12.50 1.33
CA LYS A 64 -23.34 11.99 1.45
C LYS A 64 -23.94 12.03 2.85
N SER A 65 -23.11 12.10 3.91
CA SER A 65 -23.58 12.13 5.32
C SER A 65 -23.86 13.54 5.83
N LYS A 66 -23.65 14.57 4.99
CA LYS A 66 -23.81 15.99 5.34
C LYS A 66 -25.07 16.63 4.75
N PHE A 67 -25.93 15.84 4.11
CA PHE A 67 -27.26 16.22 3.64
C PHE A 67 -28.31 15.36 4.33
#